data_AF-A0AAE3TQK8-F1
#
_entry.id   AF-A0AAE3TQK8-F1
#
_cell.length_a   1.000
_cell.length_b   1.000
_cell.length_c   1.000
_cell.angle_alpha   90.00
_cell.angle_beta   90.00
_cell.angle_gamma   90.00
#
_symmetry.space_group_name_H-M   'P 1'
#
loop_
_entity.id
_entity.type
_entity.pdbx_description
1 polymer ?
#
loop_
_entity_poly.entity_id
_entity_poly.type
_entity_poly.pdbx_seq_one_letter_code
_entity_poly.pdbx_strand_id
1 'polypeptide(L)'
;MTEQQEGGMKEFTRQDLRKATKFVEGDYSGINPRSFYRKLKRAVEEIQDPQGFKYQTKGTQEANLTISSEDVGRKTGTVKGRLEAHSDWLEVGNGEFEYRPYGTHGATGIVAGIVFLVLGISGAGLFWTLLGLVGIGGGIYGYTRKEKEQFPIIQQDAIRVLITGEVSERTRKGETETRTDIFANMSVVFSGDVFVAVDTGALDELDWTFRREMVNQVKRWHNDVVESEREELLVEDGFIWQLKGWTDRNVQEHRGAIEGAQSVLIHDAPFEYRVAYTQLLEEQLTPEMQENLRTHEAELMAELEELAEDVEVYVEREGLQHTTQLEGSTDEPNPQLDGE
;
A
#
# COMPACT_ATOMS: atom_id res chain seq x y z
N MET A 1 18.13 4.48 -21.09
CA MET A 1 17.16 3.77 -21.94
C MET A 1 17.49 2.30 -21.85
N THR A 2 16.75 1.57 -21.03
CA THR A 2 16.60 0.12 -21.10
C THR A 2 15.31 -0.23 -20.36
N GLU A 3 14.36 -0.69 -21.16
CA GLU A 3 13.21 -1.53 -20.86
C GLU A 3 12.28 -1.11 -19.71
N GLN A 4 11.16 -0.51 -20.13
CA GLN A 4 9.87 -0.62 -19.46
C GLN A 4 9.64 -2.07 -19.02
N GLN A 5 9.61 -2.32 -17.71
CA GLN A 5 8.90 -3.46 -17.16
C GLN A 5 7.41 -3.25 -17.45
N GLU A 6 6.94 -3.80 -18.56
CA GLU A 6 5.51 -3.99 -18.80
C GLU A 6 4.94 -4.86 -17.67
N GLY A 7 4.19 -4.25 -16.75
CA GLY A 7 3.14 -4.92 -15.99
C GLY A 7 3.53 -6.10 -15.10
N GLY A 8 4.79 -6.23 -14.67
CA GLY A 8 5.21 -7.28 -13.75
C GLY A 8 4.74 -6.97 -12.32
N MET A 9 3.86 -7.81 -11.77
CA MET A 9 3.48 -7.75 -10.36
C MET A 9 4.72 -7.93 -9.47
N LYS A 10 4.87 -7.09 -8.44
CA LYS A 10 6.01 -7.16 -7.51
C LYS A 10 6.07 -8.56 -6.88
N GLU A 11 7.24 -9.18 -6.90
CA GLU A 11 7.39 -10.52 -6.34
C GLU A 11 7.32 -10.47 -4.80
N PHE A 12 6.29 -11.11 -4.23
CA PHE A 12 6.20 -11.39 -2.80
C PHE A 12 6.33 -12.88 -2.50
N THR A 13 6.80 -13.19 -1.28
CA THR A 13 7.00 -14.54 -0.75
C THR A 13 5.99 -14.85 0.37
N ARG A 14 5.90 -16.12 0.77
CA ARG A 14 5.05 -16.54 1.90
C ARG A 14 5.43 -15.85 3.22
N GLN A 15 6.72 -15.59 3.42
CA GLN A 15 7.19 -14.89 4.63
C GLN A 15 6.75 -13.43 4.63
N ASP A 16 6.69 -12.79 3.47
CA ASP A 16 6.24 -11.40 3.36
C ASP A 16 4.74 -11.28 3.66
N LEU A 17 3.92 -12.20 3.13
CA LEU A 17 2.48 -12.20 3.37
C LEU A 17 2.09 -12.53 4.81
N ARG A 18 2.90 -13.35 5.50
CA ARG A 18 2.68 -13.64 6.93
C ARG A 18 2.99 -12.46 7.85
N LYS A 19 3.71 -11.46 7.36
CA LYS A 19 3.95 -10.23 8.12
C LYS A 19 2.78 -9.25 8.00
N ALA A 20 1.92 -9.41 6.99
CA ALA A 20 0.74 -8.57 6.73
C ALA A 20 -0.12 -8.35 7.97
N THR A 21 -0.86 -7.24 7.97
CA THR A 21 -1.75 -6.88 9.07
C THR A 21 -2.74 -8.01 9.37
N LYS A 22 -3.23 -8.68 8.32
CA LYS A 22 -4.11 -9.85 8.41
C LYS A 22 -3.65 -10.93 7.42
N PHE A 23 -3.74 -12.20 7.81
CA PHE A 23 -3.46 -13.32 6.90
C PHE A 23 -4.34 -14.54 7.17
N VAL A 24 -4.65 -15.28 6.12
CA VAL A 24 -5.37 -16.57 6.15
C VAL A 24 -4.63 -17.54 5.23
N GLU A 25 -4.49 -18.80 5.65
CA GLU A 25 -3.88 -19.85 4.82
C GLU A 25 -4.86 -21.01 4.60
N GLY A 26 -4.89 -21.57 3.39
CA GLY A 26 -5.71 -22.72 3.04
C GLY A 26 -4.94 -23.70 2.15
N ASP A 27 -5.16 -24.99 2.35
CA ASP A 27 -4.59 -26.06 1.52
C ASP A 27 -5.69 -26.73 0.70
N TYR A 28 -5.56 -26.68 -0.62
CA TYR A 28 -6.55 -27.14 -1.58
C TYR A 28 -5.97 -28.26 -2.46
N SER A 29 -6.74 -29.32 -2.69
CA SER A 29 -6.27 -30.49 -3.43
C SER A 29 -7.16 -30.86 -4.62
N GLY A 30 -6.56 -31.48 -5.64
CA GLY A 30 -7.30 -32.08 -6.74
C GLY A 30 -7.98 -31.11 -7.71
N ILE A 31 -7.63 -29.83 -7.69
CA ILE A 31 -8.27 -28.80 -8.52
C ILE A 31 -7.36 -28.32 -9.66
N ASN A 32 -7.97 -27.85 -10.75
CA ASN A 32 -7.23 -27.22 -11.83
C ASN A 32 -6.72 -25.83 -11.40
N PRO A 33 -5.40 -25.58 -11.41
CA PRO A 33 -4.84 -24.32 -10.93
C PRO A 33 -5.29 -23.10 -11.74
N ARG A 34 -5.63 -23.28 -13.03
CA ARG A 34 -6.09 -22.19 -13.89
C ARG A 34 -7.53 -21.79 -13.59
N SER A 35 -8.41 -22.77 -13.33
CA SER A 35 -9.80 -22.48 -12.96
C SER A 35 -9.86 -21.87 -11.56
N PHE A 36 -9.07 -22.39 -10.63
CA PHE A 36 -8.91 -21.85 -9.28
C PHE A 36 -8.49 -20.38 -9.32
N TYR A 37 -7.40 -20.06 -10.03
CA TYR A 37 -6.91 -18.68 -10.14
C TYR A 37 -7.99 -17.73 -10.68
N ARG A 38 -8.73 -18.15 -11.70
CA ARG A 38 -9.80 -17.34 -12.30
C ARG A 38 -10.98 -17.13 -11.34
N LYS A 39 -11.37 -18.17 -10.59
CA LYS A 39 -12.43 -18.05 -9.59
C LYS A 39 -12.00 -17.14 -8.43
N LEU A 40 -10.77 -17.29 -7.96
CA LEU A 40 -10.17 -16.42 -6.96
C LEU A 40 -10.16 -14.95 -7.42
N LYS A 41 -9.60 -14.69 -8.61
CA LYS A 41 -9.56 -13.34 -9.19
C LYS A 41 -10.96 -12.72 -9.22
N ARG A 42 -11.93 -13.48 -9.71
CA ARG A 42 -13.31 -13.04 -9.81
C ARG A 42 -13.94 -12.77 -8.43
N ALA A 43 -13.68 -13.62 -7.45
CA ALA A 43 -14.20 -13.44 -6.09
C ALA A 43 -13.68 -12.13 -5.46
N VAL A 44 -12.38 -11.83 -5.63
CA VAL A 44 -11.80 -10.55 -5.18
C VAL A 44 -12.43 -9.35 -5.90
N GLU A 45 -12.64 -9.45 -7.21
CA GLU A 45 -13.30 -8.39 -8.00
C GLU A 45 -14.79 -8.25 -7.70
N GLU A 46 -15.43 -9.26 -7.13
CA GLU A 46 -16.86 -9.27 -6.79
C GLU A 46 -17.15 -8.72 -5.38
N ILE A 47 -16.11 -8.44 -4.56
CA ILE A 47 -16.28 -7.75 -3.27
C ILE A 47 -16.81 -6.34 -3.54
N GLN A 48 -17.92 -6.00 -2.87
CA GLN A 48 -18.64 -4.75 -3.06
C GLN A 48 -18.61 -3.87 -1.84
N ASP A 49 -18.55 -2.57 -2.07
CA ASP A 49 -18.87 -1.53 -1.11
C ASP A 49 -20.20 -0.84 -1.52
N PRO A 50 -20.73 0.12 -0.74
CA PRO A 50 -21.93 0.84 -1.12
C PRO A 50 -21.85 1.61 -2.45
N GLN A 51 -20.65 1.85 -2.99
CA GLN A 51 -20.40 2.63 -4.20
C GLN A 51 -20.18 1.74 -5.45
N GLY A 52 -19.92 0.44 -5.28
CA GLY A 52 -19.75 -0.52 -6.36
C GLY A 52 -18.76 -1.63 -6.02
N PHE A 53 -17.90 -1.95 -7.00
CA PHE A 53 -16.83 -2.93 -6.80
C PHE A 53 -15.67 -2.28 -6.06
N LYS A 54 -15.27 -2.86 -4.93
CA LYS A 54 -14.27 -2.29 -4.03
C LYS A 54 -12.86 -2.40 -4.59
N TYR A 55 -12.51 -3.54 -5.19
CA TYR A 55 -11.12 -3.85 -5.57
C TYR A 55 -10.89 -3.91 -7.07
N GLN A 56 -9.72 -3.44 -7.49
CA GLN A 56 -9.20 -3.57 -8.84
C GLN A 56 -7.96 -4.47 -8.84
N THR A 57 -7.95 -5.52 -9.66
CA THR A 57 -6.82 -6.46 -9.73
C THR A 57 -5.73 -6.00 -10.71
N LYS A 58 -4.47 -6.29 -10.37
CA LYS A 58 -3.32 -6.02 -11.24
C LYS A 58 -2.92 -7.23 -12.09
N GLY A 59 -2.66 -6.99 -13.36
CA GLY A 59 -2.06 -7.96 -14.30
C GLY A 59 -3.05 -8.96 -14.91
N THR A 60 -2.50 -9.89 -15.69
CA THR A 60 -3.25 -10.94 -16.39
C THR A 60 -2.88 -12.31 -15.84
N GLN A 61 -3.75 -13.30 -16.04
CA GLN A 61 -3.48 -14.68 -15.60
C GLN A 61 -2.16 -15.23 -16.17
N GLU A 62 -1.81 -14.89 -17.42
CA GLU A 62 -0.59 -15.37 -18.06
C GLU A 62 0.68 -14.79 -17.44
N ALA A 63 0.64 -13.54 -16.98
CA ALA A 63 1.75 -12.91 -16.28
C ALA A 63 1.89 -13.37 -14.82
N ASN A 64 0.75 -13.76 -14.22
CA ASN A 64 0.64 -13.94 -12.78
C ASN A 64 0.60 -15.40 -12.32
N LEU A 65 0.39 -16.37 -13.22
CA LEU A 65 0.33 -17.80 -12.92
C LEU A 65 1.34 -18.57 -13.77
N THR A 66 2.36 -19.10 -13.12
CA THR A 66 3.37 -19.96 -13.73
C THR A 66 3.12 -21.42 -13.39
N ILE A 67 3.04 -22.26 -14.40
CA ILE A 67 2.98 -23.72 -14.27
C ILE A 67 4.20 -24.29 -15.00
N SER A 68 5.14 -24.85 -14.24
CA SER A 68 6.40 -25.39 -14.77
C SER A 68 6.41 -26.91 -14.62
N SER A 69 6.70 -27.65 -15.68
CA SER A 69 6.91 -29.10 -15.60
C SER A 69 8.33 -29.42 -15.09
N GLU A 70 8.45 -30.34 -14.14
CA GLU A 70 9.75 -30.79 -13.62
C GLU A 70 10.25 -32.01 -14.42
N ASP A 71 11.01 -31.72 -15.48
CA ASP A 71 11.87 -32.60 -16.28
C ASP A 71 11.32 -33.93 -16.87
N VAL A 72 11.93 -34.29 -18.00
CA VAL A 72 11.49 -35.33 -18.95
C VAL A 72 11.33 -36.71 -18.30
N GLY A 73 10.07 -37.15 -18.13
CA GLY A 73 9.71 -38.50 -17.69
C GLY A 73 8.78 -38.55 -16.47
N ARG A 74 8.60 -37.45 -15.75
CA ARG A 74 7.61 -37.34 -14.66
C ARG A 74 6.45 -36.45 -15.09
N LYS A 75 5.22 -36.92 -14.87
CA LYS A 75 3.99 -36.12 -15.12
C LYS A 75 3.69 -35.20 -13.94
N THR A 76 4.73 -34.51 -13.46
CA THR A 76 4.68 -33.66 -12.27
C THR A 76 5.31 -32.30 -12.59
N GLY A 77 4.83 -31.25 -11.91
CA GLY A 77 5.31 -29.89 -12.06
C GLY A 77 5.02 -29.06 -10.83
N THR A 78 5.34 -27.78 -10.88
CA THR A 78 5.07 -26.80 -9.82
C THR A 78 4.15 -25.69 -10.33
N VAL A 79 3.29 -25.19 -9.45
CA VAL A 79 2.45 -24.02 -9.70
C VAL A 79 2.84 -22.90 -8.75
N LYS A 80 2.99 -21.70 -9.31
CA LYS A 80 3.17 -20.46 -8.55
C LYS A 80 2.27 -19.39 -9.15
N GLY A 81 1.31 -18.91 -8.36
CA GLY A 81 0.37 -17.87 -8.75
C GLY A 81 0.44 -16.69 -7.79
N ARG A 82 0.28 -15.46 -8.31
CA ARG A 82 0.17 -14.25 -7.50
C ARG A 82 -1.05 -13.43 -7.90
N LEU A 83 -1.74 -12.87 -6.93
CA LEU A 83 -2.82 -11.92 -7.15
C LEU A 83 -2.58 -10.72 -6.24
N GLU A 84 -2.75 -9.53 -6.77
CA GLU A 84 -2.73 -8.29 -6.01
C GLU A 84 -3.92 -7.45 -6.47
N ALA A 85 -4.68 -6.94 -5.52
CA ALA A 85 -5.82 -6.07 -5.74
C ALA A 85 -5.78 -4.92 -4.76
N HIS A 86 -6.19 -3.74 -5.21
CA HIS A 86 -6.22 -2.52 -4.39
C HIS A 86 -7.60 -1.90 -4.45
N SER A 87 -8.04 -1.32 -3.34
CA SER A 87 -9.20 -0.43 -3.33
C SER A 87 -8.85 0.93 -3.90
N ASP A 88 -9.87 1.74 -4.19
CA ASP A 88 -9.66 3.17 -4.34
C ASP A 88 -9.22 3.80 -3.00
N TRP A 89 -8.60 4.98 -3.09
CA TRP A 89 -8.25 5.75 -1.90
C TRP A 89 -9.52 6.36 -1.30
N LEU A 90 -9.77 6.07 -0.02
CA LEU A 90 -10.95 6.54 0.71
C LEU A 90 -10.52 7.50 1.82
N GLU A 91 -11.28 8.57 2.01
CA GLU A 91 -11.05 9.50 3.13
C GLU A 91 -11.37 8.81 4.45
N VAL A 92 -10.41 8.83 5.38
CA VAL A 92 -10.60 8.35 6.75
C VAL A 92 -11.06 9.50 7.62
N GLY A 93 -10.39 10.64 7.50
CA GLY A 93 -10.65 11.87 8.25
C GLY A 93 -9.41 12.75 8.36
N ASN A 94 -9.33 13.54 9.42
CA ASN A 94 -8.25 14.52 9.58
C ASN A 94 -7.24 14.15 10.67
N GLY A 95 -5.95 14.26 10.35
CA GLY A 95 -4.87 14.36 11.32
C GLY A 95 -4.64 15.80 11.76
N GLU A 96 -3.86 15.99 12.82
CA GLU A 96 -3.52 17.32 13.34
C GLU A 96 -2.04 17.39 13.74
N PHE A 97 -1.34 18.47 13.38
CA PHE A 97 0.00 18.73 13.93
C PHE A 97 0.27 20.21 14.18
N GLU A 98 1.27 20.49 15.03
CA GLU A 98 1.70 21.85 15.36
C GLU A 98 2.68 22.42 14.32
N TYR A 99 2.40 23.62 13.83
CA TYR A 99 3.24 24.32 12.86
C TYR A 99 3.41 25.81 13.22
N ARG A 100 4.28 26.52 12.50
CA ARG A 100 4.57 27.94 12.72
C ARG A 100 3.97 28.79 11.59
N PRO A 101 2.70 29.23 11.67
CA PRO A 101 2.05 30.01 10.61
C PRO A 101 2.78 31.33 10.32
N TYR A 102 3.31 31.96 11.36
CA TYR A 102 4.03 33.24 11.24
C TYR A 102 5.54 33.05 11.14
N GLY A 103 6.06 31.82 10.99
CA GLY A 103 7.50 31.55 10.99
C GLY A 103 8.27 32.38 9.96
N THR A 104 7.77 32.42 8.73
CA THR A 104 8.39 33.16 7.62
C THR A 104 8.31 34.68 7.81
N HIS A 105 7.15 35.17 8.27
CA HIS A 105 6.94 36.59 8.58
C HIS A 105 7.81 37.04 9.76
N GLY A 106 7.91 36.20 10.80
CA GLY A 106 8.71 36.42 11.99
C GLY A 106 10.21 36.48 11.69
N ALA A 107 10.72 35.51 10.90
CA ALA A 107 12.11 35.50 10.45
C ALA A 107 12.46 36.78 9.68
N THR A 108 11.55 37.24 8.82
CA THR A 108 11.72 38.48 8.05
C THR A 108 11.69 39.71 8.93
N GLY A 109 10.78 39.75 9.91
CA GLY A 109 10.69 40.81 10.91
C GLY A 109 11.99 40.95 11.72
N ILE A 110 12.62 39.83 12.08
CA ILE A 110 13.93 39.81 12.75
C ILE A 110 15.00 40.44 11.85
N VAL A 111 15.13 40.01 10.59
CA VAL A 111 16.15 40.57 9.66
C VAL A 111 15.93 42.07 9.44
N ALA A 112 14.70 42.48 9.12
CA ALA A 112 14.37 43.88 8.91
C ALA A 112 14.60 44.72 10.19
N GLY A 113 14.26 44.17 11.35
CA GLY A 113 14.49 44.80 12.64
C GLY A 113 15.97 45.01 12.94
N ILE A 114 16.84 44.03 12.63
CA ILE A 114 18.29 44.18 12.75
C ILE A 114 18.80 45.29 11.82
N VAL A 115 18.33 45.35 10.58
CA VAL A 115 18.71 46.42 9.63
C VAL A 115 18.32 47.81 10.17
N PHE A 116 17.09 47.98 10.65
CA PHE A 116 16.65 49.26 11.23
C PHE A 116 17.40 49.62 12.50
N LEU A 117 17.73 48.64 13.34
CA LEU A 117 18.52 48.86 14.54
C LEU A 117 19.93 49.37 14.20
N VAL A 118 20.60 48.75 13.22
CA VAL A 118 21.92 49.19 12.74
C VAL A 118 21.86 50.61 12.18
N LEU A 119 20.84 50.92 11.37
CA LEU A 119 20.62 52.28 10.84
C LEU A 119 20.41 53.30 11.97
N GLY A 120 19.59 52.98 12.97
CA GLY A 120 19.36 53.83 14.14
C GLY A 120 20.62 54.14 14.93
N ILE A 121 21.41 53.11 15.25
CA ILE A 121 22.68 53.25 15.99
C ILE A 121 23.74 54.01 15.17
N SER A 122 23.72 53.89 13.84
CA SER A 122 24.64 54.60 12.95
C SER A 122 24.34 56.09 12.78
N GLY A 123 23.30 56.62 13.41
CA GLY A 123 22.99 58.05 13.44
C GLY A 123 21.68 58.45 12.77
N ALA A 124 20.88 57.50 12.27
CA ALA A 124 19.56 57.80 11.68
C ALA A 124 18.51 58.25 12.73
N GLY A 125 18.79 58.05 14.02
CA GLY A 125 18.01 58.59 15.13
C GLY A 125 17.14 57.57 15.87
N LEU A 126 16.54 58.02 16.98
CA LEU A 126 15.84 57.18 17.95
C LEU A 126 14.62 56.43 17.37
N PHE A 127 13.96 57.00 16.36
CA PHE A 127 12.83 56.35 15.68
C PHE A 127 13.23 55.00 15.04
N TRP A 128 14.34 54.97 14.30
CA TRP A 128 14.81 53.74 13.64
C TRP A 128 15.29 52.69 14.64
N THR A 129 15.91 53.12 15.74
CA THR A 129 16.27 52.24 16.85
C THR A 129 15.03 51.58 17.46
N LEU A 130 13.97 52.35 17.74
CA LEU A 130 12.71 51.80 18.27
C LEU A 130 12.03 50.87 17.28
N LEU A 131 11.98 51.24 15.99
CA LEU A 131 11.43 50.40 14.93
C LEU A 131 12.19 49.07 14.83
N GLY A 132 13.53 49.10 14.96
CA GLY A 132 14.37 47.92 14.97
C GLY A 132 14.06 46.99 16.15
N LEU A 133 13.94 47.54 17.36
CA LEU A 133 13.59 46.77 18.57
C LEU A 133 12.20 46.15 18.46
N VAL A 134 11.20 46.92 17.98
CA VAL A 134 9.83 46.40 17.77
C VAL A 134 9.82 45.32 16.69
N GLY A 135 10.56 45.51 15.59
CA GLY A 135 10.68 44.52 14.52
C GLY A 135 11.31 43.21 14.98
N ILE A 136 12.38 43.28 15.78
CA ILE A 136 13.01 42.10 16.38
C ILE A 136 12.06 41.43 17.37
N GLY A 137 11.45 42.18 18.29
CA GLY A 137 10.55 41.64 19.31
C GLY A 137 9.31 40.97 18.71
N GLY A 138 8.63 41.66 17.78
CA GLY A 138 7.49 41.11 17.05
C GLY A 138 7.89 39.95 16.14
N GLY A 139 9.08 40.02 15.52
CA GLY A 139 9.62 38.96 14.69
C GLY A 139 9.91 37.68 15.47
N ILE A 140 10.52 37.78 16.66
CA ILE A 140 10.73 36.64 17.57
C ILE A 140 9.39 36.04 17.99
N TYR A 141 8.42 36.88 18.38
CA TYR A 141 7.10 36.42 18.76
C TYR A 141 6.40 35.63 17.64
N GLY A 142 6.42 36.16 16.40
CA GLY A 142 5.86 35.45 15.24
C GLY A 142 6.63 34.17 14.88
N TYR A 143 7.97 34.18 15.02
CA TYR A 143 8.81 33.04 14.68
C TYR A 143 8.63 31.85 15.64
N THR A 144 8.34 32.10 16.91
CA THR A 144 8.19 31.04 17.93
C THR A 144 6.75 30.60 18.15
N ARG A 145 5.76 31.38 17.68
CA ARG A 145 4.35 31.05 17.82
C ARG A 145 3.99 29.82 16.99
N LYS A 146 3.43 28.83 17.67
CA LYS A 146 2.90 27.61 17.06
C LYS A 146 1.37 27.61 17.13
N GLU A 147 0.76 27.07 16.09
CA GLU A 147 -0.68 26.81 16.02
C GLU A 147 -0.88 25.38 15.51
N LYS A 148 -2.05 24.80 15.78
CA LYS A 148 -2.42 23.48 15.29
C LYS A 148 -3.34 23.64 14.09
N GLU A 149 -3.14 22.81 13.10
CA GLU A 149 -3.96 22.79 11.89
C GLU A 149 -4.18 21.34 11.46
N GLN A 150 -5.33 21.13 10.82
CA GLN A 150 -5.76 19.81 10.39
C GLN A 150 -5.38 19.52 8.94
N PHE A 151 -5.19 18.24 8.65
CA PHE A 151 -4.90 17.78 7.29
C PHE A 151 -5.62 16.46 6.99
N PRO A 152 -6.09 16.28 5.75
CA PRO A 152 -6.82 15.09 5.36
C PRO A 152 -5.89 13.88 5.26
N ILE A 153 -6.40 12.75 5.74
CA ILE A 153 -5.76 11.44 5.69
C ILE A 153 -6.69 10.49 4.92
N ILE A 154 -6.10 9.77 3.99
CA ILE A 154 -6.75 8.76 3.14
C ILE A 154 -6.17 7.38 3.43
N GLN A 155 -6.97 6.35 3.17
CA GLN A 155 -6.57 4.95 3.25
C GLN A 155 -6.78 4.21 1.94
N GLN A 156 -6.02 3.14 1.75
CA GLN A 156 -6.21 2.17 0.67
C GLN A 156 -6.03 0.76 1.21
N ASP A 157 -7.00 -0.10 0.95
CA ASP A 157 -6.92 -1.52 1.26
C ASP A 157 -6.23 -2.25 0.12
N ALA A 158 -5.43 -3.26 0.45
CA ALA A 158 -4.80 -4.14 -0.51
C ALA A 158 -4.93 -5.60 -0.12
N ILE A 159 -5.42 -6.41 -1.05
CA ILE A 159 -5.46 -7.87 -0.92
C ILE A 159 -4.35 -8.46 -1.78
N ARG A 160 -3.50 -9.28 -1.17
CA ARG A 160 -2.49 -10.08 -1.88
C ARG A 160 -2.71 -11.55 -1.63
N VAL A 161 -2.56 -12.36 -2.68
CA VAL A 161 -2.70 -13.81 -2.61
C VAL A 161 -1.52 -14.49 -3.28
N LEU A 162 -0.89 -15.42 -2.58
CA LEU A 162 0.17 -16.30 -3.11
C LEU A 162 -0.36 -17.73 -3.18
N ILE A 163 -0.33 -18.31 -4.37
CA ILE A 163 -0.65 -19.70 -4.64
C ILE A 163 0.66 -20.43 -4.90
N THR A 164 0.93 -21.51 -4.17
CA THR A 164 2.09 -22.37 -4.40
C THR A 164 1.67 -23.83 -4.34
N GLY A 165 2.22 -24.70 -5.17
CA GLY A 165 1.80 -26.09 -5.14
C GLY A 165 2.52 -27.00 -6.11
N GLU A 166 2.15 -28.28 -6.02
CA GLU A 166 2.59 -29.33 -6.92
C GLU A 166 1.46 -29.68 -7.88
N VAL A 167 1.84 -29.88 -9.14
CA VAL A 167 0.93 -30.16 -10.25
C VAL A 167 1.16 -31.58 -10.73
N SER A 168 0.09 -32.32 -10.99
CA SER A 168 0.09 -33.59 -11.69
C SER A 168 -0.67 -33.47 -13.01
N GLU A 169 -0.04 -33.94 -14.08
CA GLU A 169 -0.64 -33.96 -15.41
C GLU A 169 -1.15 -35.37 -15.73
N ARG A 170 -2.41 -35.49 -16.16
CA ARG A 170 -2.95 -36.75 -16.67
C ARG A 170 -3.48 -36.55 -18.08
N THR A 171 -2.72 -37.06 -19.04
CA THR A 171 -3.15 -37.14 -20.44
C THR A 171 -4.13 -38.31 -20.62
N ARG A 172 -5.39 -38.00 -20.95
CA ARG A 172 -6.35 -38.96 -21.48
C ARG A 172 -6.28 -38.92 -23.01
N LYS A 173 -6.08 -40.09 -23.63
CA LYS A 173 -6.19 -40.26 -25.09
C LYS A 173 -7.58 -40.79 -25.39
N GLY A 174 -8.44 -39.96 -25.99
CA GLY A 174 -9.70 -40.41 -26.60
C GLY A 174 -9.51 -40.80 -28.07
N GLU A 175 -10.54 -41.36 -28.70
CA GLU A 175 -10.51 -41.79 -30.11
C GLU A 175 -10.34 -40.62 -31.11
N THR A 176 -10.69 -39.39 -30.73
CA THR A 176 -10.62 -38.21 -31.62
C THR A 176 -9.78 -37.05 -31.08
N GLU A 177 -9.39 -37.03 -29.81
CA GLU A 177 -8.61 -35.92 -29.22
C GLU A 177 -7.78 -36.37 -28.02
N THR A 178 -6.59 -35.77 -27.85
CA THR A 178 -5.74 -35.97 -26.68
C THR A 178 -5.95 -34.79 -25.74
N ARG A 179 -6.48 -35.03 -24.55
CA ARG A 179 -6.71 -34.00 -23.53
C ARG A 179 -5.79 -34.24 -22.34
N THR A 180 -4.98 -33.25 -21.99
CA THR A 180 -4.17 -33.26 -20.76
C THR A 180 -4.92 -32.46 -19.71
N ASP A 181 -5.45 -33.16 -18.71
CA ASP A 181 -6.02 -32.51 -17.54
C ASP A 181 -4.91 -32.29 -16.50
N ILE A 182 -4.87 -31.07 -15.96
CA ILE A 182 -3.88 -30.61 -14.99
C ILE A 182 -4.57 -30.46 -13.64
N PHE A 183 -4.02 -31.11 -12.61
CA PHE A 183 -4.52 -31.07 -11.23
C PHE A 183 -3.41 -30.64 -10.30
N ALA A 184 -3.73 -29.90 -9.24
CA ALA A 184 -2.74 -29.42 -8.30
C ALA A 184 -3.16 -29.61 -6.84
N ASN A 185 -2.17 -29.85 -5.99
CA ASN A 185 -2.24 -29.64 -4.55
C ASN A 185 -1.58 -28.29 -4.26
N MET A 186 -2.36 -27.32 -3.80
CA MET A 186 -1.97 -25.94 -3.65
C MET A 186 -2.11 -25.49 -2.20
N SER A 187 -1.10 -24.80 -1.70
CA SER A 187 -1.15 -24.00 -0.48
C SER A 187 -1.31 -22.55 -0.89
N VAL A 188 -2.33 -21.89 -0.36
CA VAL A 188 -2.72 -20.53 -0.72
C VAL A 188 -2.67 -19.67 0.52
N VAL A 189 -2.02 -18.51 0.39
CA VAL A 189 -1.90 -17.53 1.46
C VAL A 189 -2.55 -16.24 1.00
N PHE A 190 -3.58 -15.82 1.74
CA PHE A 190 -4.26 -14.55 1.59
C PHE A 190 -3.71 -13.58 2.61
N SER A 191 -3.52 -12.34 2.22
CA SER A 191 -3.12 -11.27 3.13
C SER A 191 -3.81 -9.96 2.80
N GLY A 192 -4.19 -9.22 3.84
CA GLY A 192 -4.76 -7.88 3.73
C GLY A 192 -3.85 -6.86 4.41
N ASP A 193 -3.58 -5.77 3.69
CA ASP A 193 -2.87 -4.60 4.19
C ASP A 193 -3.78 -3.37 4.11
N VAL A 194 -3.70 -2.50 5.11
CA VAL A 194 -4.29 -1.15 5.08
C VAL A 194 -3.16 -0.14 5.03
N PHE A 195 -3.15 0.68 3.98
CA PHE A 195 -2.19 1.76 3.81
C PHE A 195 -2.82 3.09 4.14
N VAL A 196 -2.14 3.92 4.92
CA VAL A 196 -2.58 5.26 5.28
C VAL A 196 -1.63 6.29 4.67
N ALA A 197 -2.17 7.42 4.23
CA ALA A 197 -1.45 8.45 3.50
C ALA A 197 -2.05 9.84 3.78
N VAL A 198 -1.22 10.89 3.71
CA VAL A 198 -1.74 12.27 3.64
C VAL A 198 -2.37 12.48 2.26
N ASP A 199 -3.59 13.03 2.23
CA ASP A 199 -4.25 13.39 0.98
C ASP A 199 -3.64 14.66 0.39
N THR A 200 -3.21 14.55 -0.86
CA THR A 200 -2.63 15.65 -1.62
C THR A 200 -3.64 16.37 -2.51
N GLY A 201 -4.85 15.83 -2.63
CA GLY A 201 -5.97 16.38 -3.39
C GLY A 201 -6.38 17.75 -2.89
N ALA A 202 -6.63 17.88 -1.58
CA ALA A 202 -7.07 19.11 -0.93
C ALA A 202 -5.94 20.04 -0.43
N LEU A 203 -4.69 19.82 -0.82
CA LEU A 203 -3.56 20.67 -0.40
C LEU A 203 -3.75 22.14 -0.79
N ASP A 204 -4.42 22.43 -1.90
CA ASP A 204 -4.64 23.80 -2.38
C ASP A 204 -5.50 24.63 -1.42
N GLU A 205 -6.36 23.98 -0.64
CA GLU A 205 -7.22 24.60 0.39
C GLU A 205 -6.45 25.01 1.65
N LEU A 206 -5.30 24.38 1.91
CA LEU A 206 -4.46 24.66 3.08
C LEU A 206 -3.62 25.92 2.91
N ASP A 207 -3.31 26.61 4.02
CA ASP A 207 -2.40 27.75 4.01
C ASP A 207 -1.01 27.32 3.50
N TRP A 208 -0.36 28.20 2.72
CA TRP A 208 0.93 27.88 2.11
C TRP A 208 2.04 27.61 3.13
N THR A 209 1.99 28.24 4.31
CA THR A 209 2.95 27.98 5.38
C THR A 209 2.73 26.61 5.99
N PHE A 210 1.46 26.18 6.11
CA PHE A 210 1.12 24.86 6.60
C PHE A 210 1.51 23.77 5.61
N ARG A 211 1.19 23.91 4.31
CA ARG A 211 1.64 22.99 3.25
C ARG A 211 3.15 22.77 3.29
N ARG A 212 3.91 23.84 3.49
CA ARG A 212 5.36 23.79 3.50
C ARG A 212 5.92 23.08 4.72
N GLU A 213 5.32 23.29 5.89
CA GLU A 213 5.63 22.50 7.10
C GLU A 213 5.20 21.04 6.93
N MET A 214 4.08 20.77 6.24
CA MET A 214 3.61 19.41 5.93
C MET A 214 4.62 18.64 5.08
N VAL A 215 5.19 19.26 4.04
CA VAL A 215 6.25 18.63 3.23
C VAL A 215 7.41 18.15 4.11
N ASN A 216 7.87 18.97 5.05
CA ASN A 216 8.92 18.59 5.97
C ASN A 216 8.46 17.54 6.99
N GLN A 217 7.21 17.62 7.45
CA GLN A 217 6.67 16.66 8.39
C GLN A 217 6.55 15.26 7.77
N VAL A 218 6.06 15.16 6.53
CA VAL A 218 6.01 13.90 5.78
C VAL A 218 7.42 13.33 5.55
N LYS A 219 8.40 14.19 5.24
CA LYS A 219 9.80 13.77 5.15
C LYS A 219 10.37 13.28 6.49
N ARG A 220 9.99 13.90 7.62
CA ARG A 220 10.38 13.42 8.95
C ARG A 220 9.79 12.04 9.22
N TRP A 221 8.49 11.85 9.00
CA TRP A 221 7.86 10.53 9.13
C TRP A 221 8.50 9.48 8.22
N HIS A 222 8.89 9.87 7.01
CA HIS A 222 9.66 8.99 6.13
C HIS A 222 11.01 8.60 6.75
N ASN A 223 11.76 9.58 7.23
CA ASN A 223 13.08 9.36 7.83
C ASN A 223 13.02 8.58 9.15
N ASP A 224 11.92 8.70 9.90
CA ASP A 224 11.71 7.96 11.15
C ASP A 224 11.50 6.44 10.90
N VAL A 225 11.15 6.08 9.66
CA VAL A 225 10.84 4.69 9.26
C VAL A 225 12.00 4.01 8.55
N VAL A 226 12.74 4.73 7.70
CA VAL A 226 13.85 4.13 6.94
C VAL A 226 15.08 3.92 7.82
N GLU A 227 15.76 2.80 7.66
CA GLU A 227 16.96 2.48 8.46
C GLU A 227 18.27 2.99 7.84
N SER A 228 18.24 3.41 6.57
CA SER A 228 19.44 3.83 5.85
C SER A 228 19.50 5.34 5.63
N GLU A 229 20.62 5.96 6.03
CA GLU A 229 20.94 7.37 5.73
C GLU A 229 20.92 7.70 4.22
N ARG A 230 21.03 6.69 3.34
CA ARG A 230 20.96 6.90 1.88
C ARG A 230 19.54 7.07 1.36
N GLU A 231 18.56 6.60 2.13
CA GLU A 231 17.14 6.70 1.82
C GLU A 231 16.51 7.91 2.51
N GLU A 232 17.21 8.50 3.49
CA GLU A 232 16.75 9.72 4.17
C GLU A 232 16.57 10.90 3.21
N LEU A 233 15.42 11.55 3.37
CA LEU A 233 15.08 12.78 2.66
C LEU A 233 15.61 13.99 3.42
N LEU A 234 16.10 14.99 2.69
CA LEU A 234 16.52 16.24 3.32
C LEU A 234 15.31 16.99 3.89
N VAL A 235 15.26 17.05 5.22
CA VAL A 235 14.34 17.90 5.99
C VAL A 235 15.00 19.26 6.16
N GLU A 236 14.45 20.29 5.50
CA GLU A 236 14.96 21.65 5.66
C GLU A 236 14.27 22.32 6.85
N ASP A 237 15.03 22.83 7.82
CA ASP A 237 14.43 23.51 8.97
C ASP A 237 15.17 24.81 9.34
N GLY A 238 14.75 25.40 10.47
CA GLY A 238 15.42 26.56 11.05
C GLY A 238 15.15 27.88 10.34
N PHE A 239 15.98 28.87 10.67
CA PHE A 239 15.76 30.27 10.34
C PHE A 239 15.89 30.56 8.84
N ILE A 240 16.90 30.00 8.18
CA ILE A 240 17.15 30.21 6.75
C ILE A 240 16.02 29.58 5.92
N TRP A 241 15.57 28.39 6.30
CA TRP A 241 14.41 27.78 5.64
C TRP A 241 13.17 28.65 5.82
N GLN A 242 12.90 29.20 7.01
CA GLN A 242 11.79 30.13 7.20
C GLN A 242 11.89 31.38 6.29
N LEU A 243 13.08 31.92 6.07
CA LEU A 243 13.26 33.03 5.12
C LEU A 243 12.97 32.63 3.67
N LYS A 244 13.35 31.42 3.24
CA LYS A 244 13.05 30.90 1.90
C LYS A 244 11.54 30.73 1.64
N GLY A 245 10.71 30.71 2.68
CA GLY A 245 9.25 30.52 2.54
C GLY A 245 8.56 31.57 1.69
N TRP A 246 9.12 32.78 1.58
CA TRP A 246 8.54 33.81 0.71
C TRP A 246 8.46 33.43 -0.76
N THR A 247 9.41 32.62 -1.23
CA THR A 247 9.48 32.18 -2.64
C THR A 247 8.89 30.80 -2.87
N ASP A 248 8.75 30.00 -1.81
CA ASP A 248 8.32 28.62 -1.85
C ASP A 248 6.82 28.51 -1.52
N ARG A 249 5.98 28.70 -2.55
CA ARG A 249 4.51 28.75 -2.44
C ARG A 249 3.78 27.87 -3.46
N ASN A 250 4.53 27.11 -4.25
CA ASN A 250 3.96 26.35 -5.37
C ASN A 250 3.30 25.06 -4.85
N VAL A 251 1.97 25.01 -4.94
CA VAL A 251 1.17 23.85 -4.49
C VAL A 251 1.58 22.57 -5.20
N GLN A 252 1.88 22.62 -6.50
CA GLN A 252 2.25 21.43 -7.27
C GLN A 252 3.60 20.87 -6.85
N GLU A 253 4.53 21.74 -6.45
CA GLU A 253 5.83 21.34 -5.92
C GLU A 253 5.68 20.68 -4.54
N HIS A 254 4.83 21.25 -3.68
CA HIS A 254 4.51 20.65 -2.36
C HIS A 254 3.82 19.31 -2.50
N ARG A 255 2.82 19.22 -3.39
CA ARG A 255 2.13 17.98 -3.74
C ARG A 255 3.12 16.91 -4.20
N GLY A 256 3.95 17.21 -5.20
CA GLY A 256 4.92 16.26 -5.72
C GLY A 256 5.96 15.82 -4.68
N ALA A 257 6.34 16.69 -3.75
CA ALA A 257 7.24 16.33 -2.66
C ALA A 257 6.60 15.37 -1.64
N ILE A 258 5.33 15.59 -1.30
CA ILE A 258 4.56 14.74 -0.38
C ILE A 258 4.30 13.38 -1.04
N GLU A 259 3.76 13.36 -2.26
CA GLU A 259 3.51 12.14 -3.04
C GLU A 259 4.80 11.36 -3.28
N GLY A 260 5.90 12.04 -3.61
CA GLY A 260 7.20 11.42 -3.80
C GLY A 260 7.72 10.71 -2.54
N ALA A 261 7.61 11.35 -1.38
CA ALA A 261 8.01 10.75 -0.11
C ALA A 261 7.12 9.54 0.25
N GLN A 262 5.80 9.67 0.10
CA GLN A 262 4.85 8.61 0.44
C GLN A 262 4.90 7.41 -0.51
N SER A 263 5.02 7.65 -1.81
CA SER A 263 5.00 6.58 -2.83
C SER A 263 6.17 5.61 -2.68
N VAL A 264 7.35 6.09 -2.29
CA VAL A 264 8.52 5.25 -2.01
C VAL A 264 8.20 4.25 -0.89
N LEU A 265 7.54 4.70 0.19
CA LEU A 265 7.15 3.82 1.28
C LEU A 265 6.03 2.87 0.87
N ILE A 266 4.95 3.38 0.30
CA ILE A 266 3.73 2.61 0.04
C ILE A 266 3.95 1.54 -1.04
N HIS A 267 4.73 1.83 -2.09
CA HIS A 267 4.87 0.92 -3.24
C HIS A 267 6.19 0.16 -3.25
N ASP A 268 7.30 0.82 -2.88
CA ASP A 268 8.64 0.30 -3.13
C ASP A 268 9.33 -0.26 -1.89
N ALA A 269 9.05 0.30 -0.72
CA ALA A 269 9.72 -0.08 0.53
C ALA A 269 9.39 -1.51 1.00
N PRO A 270 10.21 -2.07 1.91
CA PRO A 270 9.89 -3.29 2.65
C PRO A 270 8.56 -3.21 3.40
N PHE A 271 8.02 -4.38 3.73
CA PHE A 271 6.73 -4.47 4.43
C PHE A 271 6.75 -3.77 5.80
N GLU A 272 7.84 -3.95 6.53
CA GLU A 272 8.04 -3.39 7.87
C GLU A 272 7.97 -1.86 7.84
N TYR A 273 8.51 -1.25 6.79
CA TYR A 273 8.49 0.21 6.64
C TYR A 273 7.07 0.71 6.35
N ARG A 274 6.29 -0.02 5.55
CA ARG A 274 4.90 0.32 5.30
C ARG A 274 4.06 0.29 6.57
N VAL A 275 4.20 -0.75 7.38
CA VAL A 275 3.47 -0.87 8.65
C VAL A 275 3.88 0.22 9.63
N ALA A 276 5.18 0.47 9.78
CA ALA A 276 5.67 1.54 10.65
C ALA A 276 5.16 2.91 10.21
N TYR A 277 5.14 3.18 8.90
CA TYR A 277 4.61 4.43 8.36
C TYR A 277 3.10 4.58 8.58
N THR A 278 2.32 3.53 8.33
CA THR A 278 0.88 3.51 8.62
C THR A 278 0.62 3.79 10.11
N GLN A 279 1.36 3.15 11.01
CA GLN A 279 1.22 3.36 12.46
C GLN A 279 1.55 4.80 12.87
N LEU A 280 2.61 5.39 12.32
CA LEU A 280 2.96 6.80 12.59
C LEU A 280 1.84 7.76 12.18
N LEU A 281 1.18 7.51 11.04
CA LEU A 281 0.05 8.32 10.58
C LEU A 281 -1.21 8.07 11.39
N GLU A 282 -1.48 6.83 11.81
CA GLU A 282 -2.58 6.49 12.72
C GLU A 282 -2.45 7.25 14.04
N GLU A 283 -1.23 7.40 14.57
CA GLU A 283 -0.98 8.18 15.79
C GLU A 283 -1.30 9.67 15.64
N GLN A 284 -1.35 10.20 14.41
CA GLN A 284 -1.74 11.60 14.16
C GLN A 284 -3.26 11.78 14.05
N LEU A 285 -4.01 10.69 13.89
CA LEU A 285 -5.47 10.72 13.78
C LEU A 285 -6.11 11.03 15.13
N THR A 286 -7.30 11.63 15.09
CA THR A 286 -8.13 11.77 16.29
C THR A 286 -8.60 10.39 16.78
N PRO A 287 -8.94 10.22 18.07
CA PRO A 287 -9.39 8.92 18.60
C PRO A 287 -10.61 8.33 17.87
N GLU A 288 -11.50 9.18 17.36
CA GLU A 288 -12.66 8.77 16.57
C GLU A 288 -12.22 8.16 15.23
N MET A 289 -11.26 8.79 14.56
CA MET A 289 -10.76 8.33 13.26
C MET A 289 -9.88 7.08 13.39
N GLN A 290 -9.16 6.91 14.50
CA GLN A 290 -8.45 5.65 14.80
C GLN A 290 -9.43 4.48 14.93
N GLU A 291 -10.61 4.69 15.52
CA GLU A 291 -11.62 3.64 15.62
C GLU A 291 -12.24 3.29 14.26
N ASN A 292 -12.43 4.28 13.39
CA ASN A 292 -12.84 4.04 12.00
C ASN A 292 -11.81 3.17 11.27
N LEU A 293 -10.51 3.50 11.38
CA LEU A 293 -9.43 2.71 10.77
C LEU A 293 -9.43 1.26 11.29
N ARG A 294 -9.60 1.06 12.60
CA ARG A 294 -9.70 -0.29 13.19
C ARG A 294 -10.93 -1.06 12.71
N THR A 295 -12.04 -0.36 12.48
CA THR A 295 -13.24 -0.97 11.90
C THR A 295 -12.96 -1.47 10.49
N HIS A 296 -12.28 -0.66 9.66
CA HIS A 296 -11.86 -1.08 8.32
C HIS A 296 -10.87 -2.25 8.34
N GLU A 297 -9.92 -2.28 9.28
CA GLU A 297 -9.03 -3.44 9.44
C GLU A 297 -9.79 -4.73 9.82
N ALA A 298 -10.87 -4.60 10.59
CA ALA A 298 -11.72 -5.73 10.95
C ALA A 298 -12.59 -6.19 9.76
N GLU A 299 -13.12 -5.25 8.99
CA GLU A 299 -13.84 -5.53 7.73
C GLU A 299 -12.93 -6.25 6.74
N LEU A 300 -11.69 -5.78 6.55
CA LEU A 300 -10.70 -6.43 5.70
C LEU A 300 -10.41 -7.87 6.15
N MET A 301 -10.32 -8.13 7.46
CA MET A 301 -10.17 -9.50 7.96
C MET A 301 -11.37 -10.38 7.58
N ALA A 302 -12.59 -9.88 7.77
CA ALA A 302 -13.81 -10.60 7.41
C ALA A 302 -13.88 -10.90 5.90
N GLU A 303 -13.50 -9.93 5.06
CA GLU A 303 -13.41 -10.11 3.60
C GLU A 303 -12.42 -11.23 3.22
N LEU A 304 -11.27 -11.31 3.90
CA LEU A 304 -10.29 -12.38 3.66
C LEU A 304 -10.79 -13.76 4.11
N GLU A 305 -11.49 -13.83 5.24
CA GLU A 305 -12.10 -15.07 5.75
C GLU A 305 -13.20 -15.56 4.80
N GLU A 306 -14.09 -14.67 4.36
CA GLU A 306 -15.14 -14.98 3.37
C GLU A 306 -14.51 -15.45 2.05
N LEU A 307 -13.47 -14.77 1.57
CA LEU A 307 -12.76 -15.17 0.35
C LEU A 307 -12.13 -16.58 0.47
N ALA A 308 -11.57 -16.92 1.64
CA ALA A 308 -11.00 -18.24 1.89
C ALA A 308 -12.08 -19.33 1.93
N GLU A 309 -13.22 -19.05 2.58
CA GLU A 309 -14.38 -19.95 2.64
C GLU A 309 -15.00 -20.18 1.25
N ASP A 310 -15.20 -19.12 0.47
CA ASP A 310 -15.77 -19.19 -0.88
C ASP A 310 -14.94 -20.08 -1.81
N VAL A 311 -13.61 -19.99 -1.67
CA VAL A 311 -12.65 -20.78 -2.42
C VAL A 311 -12.66 -22.23 -1.92
N GLU A 312 -12.77 -22.46 -0.62
CA GLU A 312 -12.89 -23.81 -0.04
C GLU A 312 -14.16 -24.52 -0.55
N VAL A 313 -15.32 -23.87 -0.50
CA VAL A 313 -16.59 -24.40 -1.02
C VAL A 313 -16.49 -24.75 -2.52
N TYR A 314 -15.81 -23.90 -3.30
CA TYR A 314 -15.54 -24.18 -4.72
C TYR A 314 -14.69 -25.44 -4.90
N VAL A 315 -13.63 -25.60 -4.09
CA VAL A 315 -12.73 -26.76 -4.13
C VAL A 315 -13.45 -28.03 -3.70
N GLU A 316 -14.25 -28.00 -2.64
CA GLU A 316 -15.05 -29.15 -2.21
C GLU A 316 -16.00 -29.61 -3.32
N ARG A 317 -16.70 -28.65 -3.95
CA ARG A 317 -17.66 -28.97 -5.01
C ARG A 317 -17.01 -29.56 -6.25
N GLU A 318 -15.92 -28.96 -6.74
CA GLU A 318 -15.19 -29.48 -7.91
C GLU A 318 -14.45 -30.78 -7.58
N GLY A 319 -13.88 -30.88 -6.37
CA GLY A 319 -13.21 -32.08 -5.86
C GLY A 319 -14.14 -33.28 -5.71
N LEU A 320 -15.38 -33.07 -5.24
CA LEU A 320 -16.43 -34.10 -5.10
C LEU A 320 -16.99 -34.56 -6.45
N GLN A 321 -17.19 -33.64 -7.40
CA GLN A 321 -17.64 -33.99 -8.75
C GLN A 321 -16.62 -34.87 -9.48
N HIS A 322 -15.33 -34.70 -9.18
CA HIS A 322 -14.27 -35.47 -9.81
C HIS A 322 -13.93 -36.78 -9.09
N THR A 323 -13.93 -36.85 -7.75
CA THR A 323 -13.78 -38.13 -7.03
C THR A 323 -14.91 -39.10 -7.35
N THR A 324 -16.15 -38.62 -7.48
CA THR A 324 -17.30 -39.46 -7.83
C THR A 324 -17.23 -39.96 -9.29
N GLN A 325 -16.70 -39.17 -10.22
CA GLN A 325 -16.42 -39.62 -11.60
C GLN A 325 -15.21 -40.57 -11.70
N LEU A 326 -14.28 -40.51 -10.73
CA LEU A 326 -13.13 -41.42 -10.64
C LEU A 326 -13.51 -42.80 -10.08
N GLU A 327 -14.47 -42.87 -9.15
CA GLU A 327 -14.97 -44.14 -8.62
C GLU A 327 -15.99 -44.82 -9.56
N GLY A 328 -16.68 -44.04 -10.40
CA GLY A 328 -17.65 -44.54 -11.38
C GLY A 328 -17.05 -45.21 -12.63
N SER A 329 -15.72 -45.17 -12.83
CA SER A 329 -15.05 -45.88 -13.93
C SER A 329 -14.39 -47.19 -13.43
N THR A 330 -15.18 -48.08 -12.87
CA THR A 330 -14.80 -49.50 -12.68
C THR A 330 -15.18 -50.29 -13.94
N ASP A 331 -14.48 -50.02 -15.05
CA ASP A 331 -14.37 -50.97 -16.16
C ASP A 331 -13.03 -51.69 -16.00
N GLU A 332 -12.91 -52.51 -14.94
CA GLU A 332 -11.98 -53.63 -14.96
C GLU A 332 -12.68 -54.79 -15.69
N PRO A 333 -12.18 -55.25 -16.85
CA PRO A 333 -12.68 -56.47 -17.44
C PRO A 333 -12.30 -57.63 -16.53
N ASN A 334 -13.32 -58.19 -15.89
CA ASN A 334 -13.28 -59.43 -15.13
C ASN A 334 -12.54 -60.50 -15.97
N PRO A 335 -11.36 -61.01 -15.56
CA PRO A 335 -10.71 -62.07 -16.30
C PRO A 335 -11.57 -63.32 -16.14
N GLN A 336 -12.34 -63.64 -17.18
CA GLN A 336 -13.02 -64.91 -17.29
C GLN A 336 -11.96 -66.02 -17.14
N LEU A 337 -12.18 -66.84 -16.13
CA LEU A 337 -11.58 -68.15 -15.96
C LEU A 337 -11.98 -69.00 -17.18
N ASP A 338 -11.09 -69.11 -18.17
CA ASP A 338 -11.16 -70.19 -19.14
C ASP A 338 -10.68 -71.48 -18.47
N GLY A 339 -11.65 -72.36 -18.21
CA GLY A 339 -11.43 -73.77 -17.95
C GLY A 339 -12.29 -74.59 -18.90
N GLU A 340 -11.66 -75.19 -19.90
CA GLU A 340 -11.82 -76.61 -20.29
C GLU A 340 -10.64 -77.06 -21.18
#